data_AF-A0A536XQG2-F1
#
_entry.id   AF-A0A536XQG2-F1
#
_cell.length_a   1.000
_cell.length_b   1.000
_cell.length_c   1.000
_cell.angle_alpha   90.00
_cell.angle_beta   90.00
_cell.angle_gamma   90.00
#
_symmetry.space_group_name_H-M   'P 1'
#
loop_
_entity.id
_entity.type
_entity.pdbx_description
1 polymer ?
#
loop_
_entity_poly.entity_id
_entity_poly.type
_entity_poly.pdbx_seq_one_letter_code
_entity_poly.pdbx_strand_id
1 'polypeptide(L)' 'TAGIVMTFEAYLKENPHPTEAEVREVLAGNLCRCTGYHNIVKAILDAAAKT' A
#
# COMPACT_ATOMS: atom_id res chain seq x y z
N THR A 1 -3.19 2.07 -9.27
CA THR A 1 -3.49 1.23 -10.46
C THR A 1 -3.94 -0.13 -10.00
N ALA A 2 -4.53 -0.93 -10.89
CA ALA A 2 -5.06 -2.27 -10.54
C ALA A 2 -4.01 -3.15 -9.82
N GLY A 3 -2.75 -3.17 -10.29
CA GLY A 3 -1.67 -3.95 -9.66
C GLY A 3 -1.45 -3.60 -8.18
N ILE A 4 -1.22 -2.32 -7.87
CA ILE A 4 -1.04 -1.84 -6.49
C ILE A 4 -2.27 -2.19 -5.62
N VAL A 5 -3.49 -1.99 -6.13
CA VAL A 5 -4.71 -2.25 -5.35
C VAL A 5 -4.83 -3.73 -5.02
N MET A 6 -4.59 -4.64 -5.98
CA MET A 6 -4.66 -6.08 -5.73
C MET A 6 -3.58 -6.56 -4.77
N THR A 7 -2.35 -6.04 -4.88
CA THR A 7 -1.26 -6.35 -3.92
C THR A 7 -1.66 -5.94 -2.50
N PHE A 8 -2.17 -4.72 -2.33
CA PHE A 8 -2.51 -4.22 -1.00
C PHE A 8 -3.81 -4.80 -0.44
N GLU A 9 -4.74 -5.22 -1.29
CA GLU A 9 -5.95 -5.95 -0.85
C GLU A 9 -5.59 -7.31 -0.24
N ALA A 10 -4.69 -8.06 -0.88
CA ALA A 10 -4.17 -9.31 -0.33
C ALA A 10 -3.32 -9.08 0.93
N TYR A 11 -2.40 -8.11 0.87
CA TYR A 11 -1.51 -7.79 1.99
C TYR A 11 -2.26 -7.34 3.25
N LEU A 12 -3.27 -6.47 3.13
CA LEU A 12 -4.03 -5.97 4.28
C LEU A 12 -4.94 -7.03 4.92
N LYS A 13 -5.31 -8.09 4.19
CA LYS A 13 -6.02 -9.24 4.79
C LYS A 13 -5.13 -10.03 5.76
N GLU A 14 -3.83 -10.08 5.48
CA GLU A 14 -2.85 -10.80 6.31
C GLU A 14 -2.22 -9.89 7.37
N ASN A 15 -2.04 -8.61 7.06
CA ASN A 15 -1.52 -7.59 7.98
C ASN A 15 -2.45 -6.36 8.04
N PRO A 16 -3.47 -6.37 8.93
CA PRO A 16 -4.46 -5.28 9.04
C PRO A 16 -3.90 -3.96 9.58
N HIS A 17 -2.75 -4.00 10.27
CA HIS A 17 -2.15 -2.84 10.93
C HIS A 17 -0.70 -2.62 10.49
N PRO A 18 -0.45 -2.37 9.18
CA PRO A 18 0.90 -2.19 8.69
C PRO A 18 1.46 -0.84 9.11
N THR A 19 2.78 -0.80 9.26
CA THR A 19 3.56 0.43 9.42
C THR A 19 3.89 1.04 8.06
N GLU A 20 4.23 2.33 8.04
CA GLU A 20 4.65 3.01 6.80
C GLU A 20 5.85 2.31 6.13
N ALA A 21 6.80 1.83 6.93
CA ALA A 21 7.97 1.13 6.45
C ALA A 21 7.59 -0.17 5.71
N GLU A 22 6.71 -0.98 6.30
CA GLU A 22 6.25 -2.22 5.66
C GLU A 22 5.48 -1.95 4.38
N VAL A 23 4.63 -0.90 4.36
CA VAL A 23 3.94 -0.49 3.14
C VAL A 23 4.93 -0.13 2.03
N ARG A 24 6.02 0.59 2.35
CA ARG A 24 7.06 0.95 1.37
C ARG A 24 7.83 -0.27 0.85
N GLU A 25 8.12 -1.24 1.70
CA GLU A 25 8.75 -2.51 1.29
C GLU A 25 7.87 -3.27 0.29
N VAL A 26 6.57 -3.41 0.58
CA VAL A 26 5.61 -4.04 -0.35
C VAL A 26 5.47 -3.22 -1.65
N LEU A 27 5.54 -1.90 -1.55
CA LEU A 27 5.50 -1.00 -2.70
C LEU A 27 6.69 -1.16 -3.63
N ALA A 28 7.85 -1.63 -3.15
CA ALA A 28 9.05 -1.80 -3.97
C ALA A 28 8.83 -2.77 -5.15
N GLY A 29 7.90 -3.72 -5.00
CA GLY A 29 7.45 -4.61 -6.09
C GLY A 29 6.51 -3.96 -7.12
N ASN A 30 6.07 -2.72 -6.89
CA ASN A 30 5.07 -2.02 -7.71
C ASN A 30 5.61 -0.68 -8.22
N LEU A 31 6.21 -0.69 -9.41
CA LEU A 31 6.74 0.53 -10.03
C LEU A 31 5.62 1.51 -10.41
N CYS A 32 5.76 2.75 -9.96
CA CYS A 32 4.88 3.86 -10.33
C CYS A 32 5.70 5.07 -10.74
N ARG A 33 5.38 5.66 -11.90
CA ARG A 33 6.08 6.85 -12.42
C ARG A 33 5.37 8.18 -12.15
N CYS A 34 4.08 8.14 -11.80
CA CYS A 34 3.26 9.37 -11.77
C CYS A 34 3.19 10.03 -10.39
N THR A 35 3.13 9.25 -9.31
CA THR A 35 2.70 9.75 -7.99
C THR A 35 3.83 10.01 -7.00
N GLY A 36 5.06 9.55 -7.30
CA GLY A 36 6.18 9.61 -6.35
C GLY A 36 5.95 8.82 -5.06
N TYR A 37 5.02 7.86 -5.07
CA TYR A 37 4.69 6.93 -3.97
C TYR A 37 4.05 7.53 -2.70
N HIS A 38 4.28 8.79 -2.38
CA HIS A 38 3.78 9.44 -1.15
C HIS A 38 2.26 9.29 -0.96
N ASN A 39 1.49 9.62 -1.99
CA ASN A 39 0.03 9.54 -1.92
C ASN A 39 -0.50 8.10 -1.90
N ILE A 40 0.27 7.14 -2.43
CA ILE A 40 -0.10 5.73 -2.41
C ILE A 40 0.06 5.19 -0.99
N VAL A 41 1.20 5.46 -0.35
CA VAL A 41 1.49 5.04 1.02
C VAL A 41 0.43 5.59 1.98
N LYS A 42 0.10 6.89 1.87
CA LYS A 42 -0.96 7.50 2.68
C LYS A 42 -2.31 6.82 2.47
N ALA A 43 -2.71 6.57 1.23
CA ALA A 43 -3.99 5.94 0.92
C ALA A 43 -4.11 4.52 1.51
N ILE A 44 -3.00 3.77 1.55
CA ILE A 44 -2.96 2.42 2.11
C ILE A 44 -3.10 2.47 3.64
N LEU A 45 -2.37 3.35 4.31
CA LEU A 45 -2.47 3.52 5.77
C LEU A 45 -3.87 3.99 6.18
N ASP A 46 -4.46 4.92 5.41
CA ASP A 46 -5.84 5.37 5.62
C ASP A 46 -6.86 4.22 5.40
N ALA A 47 -6.59 3.31 4.47
CA ALA A 47 -7.45 2.14 4.23
C ALA A 47 -7.31 1.11 5.36
N ALA A 48 -6.10 0.86 5.85
CA ALA A 48 -5.83 -0.01 6.99
C ALA A 48 -6.52 0.49 8.27
N ALA A 49 -6.59 1.80 8.47
CA ALA A 49 -7.28 2.40 9.61
C ALA A 49 -8.82 2.32 9.55
N LYS A 50 -9.40 1.98 8.38
CA LYS A 50 -10.85 1.88 8.15
C LYS A 50 -11.37 0.45 8.12
N THR A 51 -10.48 -0.53 8.25
CA THR A 51 -10.79 -1.97 8.25
C THR A 51 -10.85 -2.48 9.69
#